data_AF-W7IRA3-F1
#
_entry.id   AF-W7IRA3-F1
#
_cell.length_a   1.000
_cell.length_b   1.000
_cell.length_c   1.000
_cell.angle_alpha   90.00
_cell.angle_beta   90.00
_cell.angle_gamma   90.00
#
_symmetry.space_group_name_H-M   'P 1'
#
loop_
_entity.id
_entity.type
_entity.pdbx_description
1 polymer ?
#
loop_
_entity_poly.entity_id
_entity_poly.type
_entity_poly.pdbx_seq_one_letter_code
_entity_poly.pdbx_strand_id
1 'polypeptide(L)'
;MDFGYFLYRIDHPEQRIHANWTLLAFAPVPLDPTALTDSATTTAIEDMTTWAAAHLAEHHRDYDLVNICLASVDENGDPEYVLAERYHVMLDGSPLETGTTVDLRHRAVVALGAA
;
A
#
# COMPACT_ATOMS: atom_id res chain seq x y z
N MET A 1 17.01 -2.42 -4.99
CA MET A 1 15.69 -2.64 -4.37
C MET A 1 14.94 -1.36 -4.60
N ASP A 2 13.84 -1.45 -5.35
CA ASP A 2 13.00 -0.30 -5.66
C ASP A 2 11.82 -0.29 -4.69
N PHE A 3 11.21 0.87 -4.51
CA PHE A 3 10.02 1.06 -3.69
C PHE A 3 8.89 1.67 -4.50
N GLY A 4 7.66 1.42 -4.08
CA GLY A 4 6.49 2.01 -4.70
C GLY A 4 5.28 2.04 -3.79
N TYR A 5 4.35 2.93 -4.13
CA TYR A 5 2.99 2.86 -3.64
C TYR A 5 2.21 1.86 -4.49
N PHE A 6 1.44 1.02 -3.80
CA PHE A 6 0.53 0.07 -4.41
C PHE A 6 -0.89 0.34 -3.92
N LEU A 7 -1.83 0.24 -4.85
CA LEU A 7 -3.25 0.25 -4.55
C LEU A 7 -3.84 -1.07 -5.06
N TYR A 8 -4.28 -1.91 -4.13
CA TYR A 8 -4.92 -3.19 -4.43
C TYR A 8 -6.41 -3.16 -4.09
N ARG A 9 -7.23 -3.72 -4.98
CA ARG A 9 -8.56 -4.18 -4.61
C ARG A 9 -8.46 -5.58 -4.02
N ILE A 10 -9.13 -5.79 -2.90
CA ILE A 10 -9.27 -7.09 -2.27
C ILE A 10 -10.60 -7.67 -2.72
N ASP A 11 -10.52 -8.57 -3.70
CA ASP A 11 -11.66 -9.33 -4.18
C ASP A 11 -11.95 -10.46 -3.19
N HIS A 12 -13.10 -10.38 -2.51
CA HIS A 12 -13.66 -11.51 -1.77
C HIS A 12 -14.44 -12.39 -2.73
N PRO A 13 -13.94 -13.57 -3.14
CA PRO A 13 -14.82 -14.57 -3.70
C PRO A 13 -15.73 -15.08 -2.58
N GLU A 14 -17.04 -15.13 -2.83
CA GLU A 14 -18.05 -15.63 -1.89
C GLU A 14 -17.78 -17.07 -1.37
N GLN A 15 -16.78 -17.78 -1.92
CA GLN A 15 -16.53 -19.20 -1.68
C GLN A 15 -15.03 -19.63 -1.65
N ARG A 16 -14.04 -18.73 -1.47
CA ARG A 16 -12.63 -19.17 -1.32
C ARG A 16 -11.99 -18.77 0.00
N ILE A 17 -11.04 -19.61 0.42
CA ILE A 17 -10.21 -19.48 1.63
C ILE A 17 -9.16 -18.35 1.46
N HIS A 18 -8.85 -17.95 0.23
CA HIS A 18 -7.84 -16.94 -0.08
C HIS A 18 -8.48 -15.73 -0.76
N ALA A 19 -8.17 -14.54 -0.27
CA ALA A 19 -8.50 -13.28 -0.94
C ALA A 19 -7.70 -13.15 -2.23
N ASN A 20 -8.36 -12.72 -3.31
CA ASN A 20 -7.69 -12.35 -4.54
C ASN A 20 -7.35 -10.86 -4.48
N TRP A 21 -6.15 -10.48 -4.91
CA TRP A 21 -5.69 -9.10 -4.88
C TRP A 21 -5.51 -8.64 -6.33
N THR A 22 -6.22 -7.58 -6.70
CA THR A 22 -6.13 -6.98 -8.05
C THR A 22 -5.41 -5.65 -7.94
N LEU A 23 -4.25 -5.50 -8.58
CA LEU A 23 -3.54 -4.22 -8.63
C LEU A 23 -4.35 -3.22 -9.44
N LEU A 24 -4.67 -2.08 -8.83
CA LEU A 24 -5.39 -0.97 -9.45
C LEU A 24 -4.42 0.12 -9.93
N ALA A 25 -3.43 0.47 -9.10
CA ALA A 25 -2.45 1.51 -9.41
C ALA A 25 -1.11 1.23 -8.74
N PHE A 26 -0.05 1.69 -9.40
CA PHE A 26 1.33 1.64 -8.90
C PHE A 26 2.04 2.96 -9.21
N ALA A 27 2.85 3.45 -8.27
CA ALA A 27 3.75 4.57 -8.49
C ALA A 27 5.12 4.33 -7.83
N PRO A 28 6.24 4.48 -8.54
CA PRO A 28 7.56 4.33 -7.95
C PRO A 28 7.85 5.45 -6.95
N VAL A 29 8.55 5.12 -5.87
CA VAL A 29 8.95 6.03 -4.80
C VAL A 29 10.47 5.93 -4.62
N PRO A 30 11.22 7.03 -4.77
CA PRO A 30 12.68 7.01 -4.65
C PRO A 30 13.09 6.98 -3.18
N LEU A 31 13.22 5.78 -2.61
CA LEU A 31 13.74 5.57 -1.25
C LEU A 31 15.11 4.90 -1.28
N ASP A 32 15.97 5.26 -0.32
CA ASP A 32 17.24 4.59 -0.08
C ASP A 32 17.00 3.34 0.78
N PRO A 33 17.26 2.12 0.25
CA PRO A 33 17.06 0.88 1.00
C PRO A 33 17.96 0.76 2.24
N THR A 34 19.02 1.57 2.35
CA THR A 34 19.94 1.57 3.50
C THR A 34 19.56 2.57 4.58
N ALA A 35 18.58 3.44 4.34
CA ALA A 35 18.17 4.54 5.22
C ALA A 35 16.64 4.58 5.44
N LEU A 36 16.02 3.43 5.68
CA LEU A 36 14.56 3.30 5.82
C LEU A 36 14.00 3.94 7.10
N THR A 37 14.86 4.33 8.03
CA THR A 37 14.48 5.03 9.27
C THR A 37 14.48 6.56 9.13
N ASP A 38 14.99 7.09 8.02
CA ASP A 38 15.13 8.53 7.80
C ASP A 38 13.80 9.25 7.51
N SER A 39 13.86 10.58 7.58
CA SER A 39 12.71 11.47 7.35
C SER A 39 12.08 11.30 5.97
N ALA A 40 12.85 10.97 4.93
CA ALA A 40 12.33 10.73 3.58
C ALA A 40 11.32 9.57 3.57
N THR A 41 11.61 8.49 4.30
CA THR A 41 10.70 7.36 4.42
C THR A 41 9.45 7.73 5.22
N THR A 42 9.59 8.54 6.28
CA THR A 42 8.44 9.07 7.02
C THR A 42 7.53 9.90 6.12
N THR A 43 8.09 10.81 5.32
CA THR A 43 7.31 11.62 4.36
C THR A 43 6.61 10.74 3.33
N ALA A 44 7.27 9.71 2.80
CA ALA A 44 6.64 8.78 1.87
C ALA A 44 5.44 8.04 2.50
N ILE A 45 5.55 7.62 3.77
CA ILE A 45 4.43 6.99 4.49
C ILE A 45 3.26 7.96 4.67
N GLU A 46 3.53 9.23 4.97
CA GLU A 46 2.51 10.26 5.13
C GLU A 46 1.82 10.57 3.78
N ASP A 47 2.59 10.67 2.70
CA ASP A 47 2.09 10.98 1.35
C ASP A 47 1.27 9.84 0.72
N MET A 48 1.47 8.59 1.17
CA MET A 48 0.79 7.40 0.68
C MET A 48 -0.74 7.56 0.62
N THR A 49 -1.33 8.17 1.66
CA THR A 49 -2.79 8.39 1.70
C THR A 49 -3.24 9.39 0.65
N THR A 50 -2.50 10.49 0.49
CA THR A 50 -2.82 11.54 -0.49
C THR A 50 -2.73 11.00 -1.92
N TRP A 51 -1.69 10.23 -2.21
CA TRP A 51 -1.55 9.53 -3.49
C TRP A 51 -2.73 8.59 -3.76
N ALA A 52 -3.10 7.76 -2.79
CA ALA A 52 -4.20 6.82 -2.96
C ALA A 52 -5.55 7.52 -3.14
N ALA A 53 -5.81 8.61 -2.42
CA ALA A 53 -7.06 9.37 -2.56
C ALA A 53 -7.26 9.90 -3.99
N ALA A 54 -6.18 10.32 -4.66
CA ALA A 54 -6.24 10.79 -6.05
C ALA A 54 -6.65 9.66 -7.03
N HIS A 55 -6.19 8.43 -6.80
CA HIS A 55 -6.50 7.26 -7.64
C HIS A 55 -7.87 6.66 -7.29
N LEU A 56 -8.26 6.68 -6.01
CA LEU A 56 -9.56 6.19 -5.56
C LEU A 56 -10.73 7.03 -6.08
N ALA A 57 -10.53 8.33 -6.31
CA ALA A 57 -11.53 9.19 -6.93
C ALA A 57 -11.93 8.75 -8.36
N GLU A 58 -11.11 7.93 -9.02
CA GLU A 58 -11.37 7.41 -10.37
C GLU A 58 -12.18 6.10 -10.37
N HIS A 59 -12.47 5.54 -9.19
CA HIS A 59 -13.14 4.25 -9.03
C HIS A 59 -14.61 4.41 -8.57
N HIS A 60 -15.56 3.89 -9.37
CA HIS A 60 -17.00 4.07 -9.18
C HIS A 60 -17.77 2.76 -8.87
N ARG A 61 -17.25 1.92 -8.00
CA ARG A 61 -17.96 0.68 -7.60
C ARG A 61 -18.81 0.88 -6.36
N ASP A 62 -19.89 0.09 -6.27
CA ASP A 62 -20.88 0.16 -5.19
C ASP A 62 -20.28 -0.19 -3.83
N TYR A 63 -19.42 -1.21 -3.76
CA TYR A 63 -18.72 -1.61 -2.53
C TYR A 63 -17.40 -2.33 -2.86
N ASP A 64 -16.26 -1.77 -2.44
CA ASP A 64 -14.94 -2.42 -2.59
C ASP A 64 -14.12 -2.30 -1.28
N LEU A 65 -13.34 -3.32 -0.96
CA LEU A 65 -12.26 -3.22 0.04
C LEU A 65 -10.94 -3.01 -0.70
N VAL A 66 -10.16 -2.01 -0.30
CA VAL A 66 -8.86 -1.71 -0.90
C VAL A 66 -7.76 -1.67 0.15
N ASN A 67 -6.57 -2.09 -0.25
CA ASN A 67 -5.32 -1.92 0.48
C ASN A 67 -4.44 -0.91 -0.25
N ILE A 68 -3.85 -0.01 0.52
CA ILE A 68 -2.86 0.95 0.08
C ILE A 68 -1.59 0.59 0.84
N CYS A 69 -0.48 0.38 0.16
CA CYS A 69 0.78 0.14 0.85
C CYS A 69 1.96 0.82 0.17
N LEU A 70 2.97 1.14 0.99
CA LEU A 70 4.31 1.49 0.55
C LEU A 70 5.18 0.26 0.81
N ALA A 71 5.78 -0.30 -0.23
CA ALA A 71 6.59 -1.50 -0.12
C ALA A 71 7.76 -1.49 -1.10
N SER A 72 8.74 -2.34 -0.85
CA SER A 72 9.74 -2.70 -1.86
C SER A 72 9.13 -3.60 -2.93
N VAL A 73 9.76 -3.60 -4.11
CA VAL A 73 9.36 -4.39 -5.28
C VAL A 73 10.26 -5.62 -5.43
N ASP A 74 9.65 -6.80 -5.52
CA ASP A 74 10.36 -8.06 -5.78
C ASP A 74 10.73 -8.22 -7.28
N GLU A 75 11.30 -9.38 -7.64
CA GLU A 75 11.65 -9.71 -9.03
C GLU A 75 10.45 -9.83 -9.99
N ASN A 76 9.25 -10.04 -9.45
CA ASN A 76 8.00 -10.19 -10.20
C ASN A 76 7.23 -8.87 -10.33
N GLY A 77 7.65 -7.81 -9.61
CA GLY A 77 6.91 -6.56 -9.54
C GLY A 77 5.93 -6.47 -8.37
N ASP A 78 5.93 -7.46 -7.49
CA ASP A 78 5.02 -7.58 -6.35
C ASP A 78 5.61 -6.96 -5.08
N PRO A 79 4.77 -6.51 -4.12
CA PRO A 79 5.24 -5.96 -2.86
C PRO A 79 5.87 -7.04 -1.97
N GLU A 80 7.14 -6.86 -1.58
CA GLU A 80 7.88 -7.81 -0.72
C GLU A 80 7.97 -7.34 0.74
N TYR A 81 8.69 -6.25 0.99
CA TYR A 81 8.88 -5.68 2.32
C TYR A 81 8.04 -4.41 2.48
N VAL A 82 6.89 -4.55 3.16
CA VAL A 82 5.93 -3.48 3.40
C VAL A 82 6.43 -2.55 4.52
N LEU A 83 6.54 -1.25 4.20
CA LEU A 83 6.93 -0.19 5.12
C LEU A 83 5.73 0.42 5.83
N ALA A 84 4.61 0.56 5.13
CA ALA A 84 3.35 0.99 5.71
C ALA A 84 2.17 0.46 4.90
N GLU A 85 1.03 0.27 5.55
CA GLU A 85 -0.21 -0.09 4.88
C GLU A 85 -1.43 0.59 5.50
N ARG A 86 -2.50 0.70 4.71
CA ARG A 86 -3.80 1.21 5.13
C ARG A 86 -4.91 0.52 4.34
N TYR A 87 -6.04 0.25 5.00
CA TYR A 87 -7.21 -0.35 4.37
C TYR A 87 -8.37 0.64 4.31
N HIS A 88 -9.02 0.72 3.16
CA HIS A 88 -10.22 1.53 2.93
C HIS A 88 -11.40 0.69 2.45
N VAL A 89 -12.59 1.02 2.93
CA VAL A 89 -13.83 0.58 2.30
C VAL A 89 -14.33 1.69 1.39
N MET A 90 -14.62 1.36 0.14
CA MET A 90 -15.30 2.24 -0.80
C MET A 90 -16.79 1.89 -0.79
N LEU A 91 -17.66 2.89 -0.70
CA LEU A 91 -19.11 2.75 -0.81
C LEU A 91 -19.64 3.79 -1.81
N ASP A 92 -20.27 3.35 -2.89
CA ASP A 92 -20.81 4.21 -3.96
C ASP A 92 -19.76 5.23 -4.48
N GLY A 93 -18.56 4.72 -4.77
CA GLY A 93 -17.41 5.54 -5.22
C GLY A 93 -16.81 6.48 -4.17
N SER A 94 -17.30 6.47 -2.92
CA SER A 94 -16.79 7.32 -1.84
C SER A 94 -15.97 6.49 -0.84
N PRO A 95 -14.75 6.92 -0.46
CA PRO A 95 -14.00 6.26 0.59
C PRO A 95 -14.67 6.51 1.93
N LEU A 96 -15.04 5.43 2.62
CA LEU A 96 -15.34 5.47 4.04
C LEU A 96 -14.01 5.54 4.80
N GLU A 97 -13.98 6.38 5.83
CA GLU A 97 -12.81 6.49 6.70
C GLU A 97 -12.77 5.27 7.63
N THR A 98 -11.98 4.25 7.27
CA THR A 98 -12.04 2.94 7.95
C THR A 98 -10.77 2.51 8.68
N GLY A 99 -9.65 3.22 8.57
CA GLY A 99 -8.43 2.81 9.25
C GLY A 99 -7.34 3.87 9.36
N THR A 100 -6.47 3.68 10.36
CA THR A 100 -5.21 4.41 10.55
C THR A 100 -4.12 3.75 9.71
N THR A 101 -3.19 4.53 9.16
CA THR A 101 -1.96 3.98 8.56
C THR A 101 -1.18 3.19 9.61
N VAL A 102 -0.84 1.95 9.28
CA VAL A 102 0.00 1.10 10.12
C VAL A 102 1.44 1.22 9.64
N ASP A 103 2.31 1.75 10.49
CA ASP A 103 3.76 1.79 10.23
C ASP A 103 4.38 0.42 10.55
N LEU A 104 4.97 -0.20 9.52
CA LEU A 104 5.57 -1.53 9.56
C LEU A 104 7.08 -1.49 9.31
N ARG A 105 7.70 -0.31 9.20
CA ARG A 105 9.11 -0.13 8.84
C ARG A 105 10.05 -0.98 9.68
N HIS A 106 9.79 -1.09 10.98
CA HIS A 106 10.62 -1.91 11.87
C HIS A 106 10.75 -3.37 11.39
N ARG A 107 9.67 -3.96 10.88
CA ARG A 107 9.68 -5.34 10.36
C ARG A 107 10.52 -5.45 9.09
N ALA A 108 10.35 -4.49 8.18
CA ALA A 108 11.12 -4.42 6.94
C ALA A 108 12.62 -4.21 7.21
N VAL A 109 12.97 -3.29 8.11
CA VAL A 109 14.36 -3.02 8.53
C VAL A 109 15.03 -4.28 9.10
N VAL A 110 14.34 -4.99 10.01
CA VAL A 110 14.86 -6.24 10.58
C VAL A 110 15.06 -7.31 9.50
N ALA A 111 14.12 -7.45 8.56
CA ALA A 111 14.21 -8.43 7.49
C ALA A 111 15.33 -8.11 6.48
N LEU A 112 15.56 -6.82 6.21
CA LEU A 112 16.54 -6.33 5.24
C LEU A 112 17.95 -6.14 5.82
N GLY A 113 18.10 -6.11 7.14
CA GLY A 113 19.36 -5.75 7.78
C GLY A 113 19.77 -4.29 7.54
N ALA A 114 18.80 -3.43 7.26
CA ALA A 114 19.02 -1.99 7.11
C ALA A 114 19.31 -1.34 8.49
N ALA A 115 20.06 -0.24 8.51
CA ALA A 115 20.41 0.50 9.72
C ALA A 115 19.40 1.62 10.03
#